data_AF-A0A256ZXC3-F1
#
_entry.id   AF-A0A256ZXC3-F1
#
_cell.length_a   1.000
_cell.length_b   1.000
_cell.length_c   1.000
_cell.angle_alpha   90.00
_cell.angle_beta   90.00
_cell.angle_gamma   90.00
#
_symmetry.space_group_name_H-M   'P 1'
#
loop_
_entity.id
_entity.type
_entity.pdbx_description
1 polymer ?
#
loop_
_entity_poly.entity_id
_entity_poly.type
_entity_poly.pdbx_seq_one_letter_code
_entity_poly.pdbx_strand_id
1 'polypeptide(L)'
;MRCPNCQKGVPEDALFCPYCGFKLQFRLVKMSDLNKLRKIATILNTRFLPAEWKCIVDEKKKRLLFAPSAKAIFLAGFKRSRAAVVSTLILALDTALKRAEEELDIKLQLVEMSKISYFTYIPYLYYEVLIKSKLAKNKNEQNSARIFT
;
A
#
# COMPACT_ATOMS: atom_id res chain seq x y z
N MET A 1 21.61 -2.74 1.25
CA MET A 1 21.70 -3.32 -0.12
C MET A 1 23.07 -3.07 -0.78
N ARG A 2 23.41 -3.73 -1.92
CA ARG A 2 24.66 -3.47 -2.67
C ARG A 2 24.39 -2.76 -4.01
N CYS A 3 25.26 -1.85 -4.41
CA CYS A 3 25.16 -1.16 -5.71
C CYS A 3 25.40 -2.14 -6.87
N PRO A 4 24.58 -2.20 -7.92
CA PRO A 4 24.83 -3.07 -9.07
C PRO A 4 26.06 -2.64 -9.90
N ASN A 5 26.47 -1.36 -9.80
CA ASN A 5 27.60 -0.84 -10.55
C ASN A 5 28.94 -1.09 -9.85
N CYS A 6 29.03 -0.78 -8.55
CA CYS A 6 30.30 -0.85 -7.80
C CYS A 6 30.30 -1.85 -6.64
N GLN A 7 29.20 -2.58 -6.42
CA GLN A 7 29.03 -3.66 -5.43
C GLN A 7 29.23 -3.28 -3.96
N LYS A 8 29.59 -2.02 -3.66
CA LYS A 8 29.67 -1.47 -2.30
C LYS A 8 28.29 -1.46 -1.62
N GLY A 9 28.31 -1.59 -0.30
CA GLY A 9 27.13 -1.44 0.54
C GLY A 9 26.60 -0.01 0.44
N VAL A 10 25.34 0.13 0.03
CA VAL A 10 24.65 1.42 -0.08
C VAL A 10 23.45 1.41 0.87
N PRO A 11 23.16 2.53 1.56
CA PRO A 11 21.96 2.68 2.35
C PRO A 11 20.69 2.46 1.52
N GLU A 12 19.66 1.94 2.17
CA GLU A 12 18.42 1.51 1.50
C GLU A 12 17.64 2.69 0.90
N ASP A 13 17.80 3.88 1.47
CA ASP A 13 17.08 5.10 1.04
C ASP A 13 17.86 5.93 0.00
N ALA A 14 19.09 5.53 -0.35
CA ALA A 14 19.93 6.34 -1.23
C ALA A 14 19.40 6.38 -2.67
N LEU A 15 19.16 7.58 -3.21
CA LEU A 15 18.80 7.81 -4.62
C LEU A 15 19.98 7.57 -5.58
N PHE A 16 21.19 7.79 -5.08
CA PHE A 16 22.44 7.64 -5.82
C PHE A 16 23.44 6.86 -4.96
N CYS A 17 24.30 6.08 -5.61
CA CYS A 17 25.41 5.45 -4.91
C CYS A 17 26.43 6.54 -4.50
N PRO A 18 26.78 6.67 -3.20
CA PRO A 18 27.73 7.69 -2.74
C PRO A 18 29.15 7.43 -3.24
N TYR A 19 29.46 6.21 -3.68
CA TYR A 19 30.80 5.82 -4.13
C TYR A 19 31.01 5.95 -5.64
N CYS A 20 29.96 5.82 -6.45
CA CYS A 20 30.10 5.78 -7.91
C CYS A 20 29.10 6.65 -8.67
N GLY A 21 28.22 7.38 -7.97
CA GLY A 21 27.22 8.25 -8.58
C GLY A 21 26.08 7.52 -9.31
N PHE A 22 26.07 6.18 -9.31
CA PHE A 22 25.05 5.41 -10.02
C PHE A 22 23.64 5.68 -9.45
N LYS A 23 22.71 6.11 -10.31
CA LYS A 23 21.32 6.39 -9.94
C LYS A 23 20.58 5.08 -9.67
N LEU A 24 20.14 4.90 -8.43
CA LEU A 24 19.35 3.74 -8.02
C LEU A 24 17.89 3.99 -8.39
N GLN A 25 17.30 3.10 -9.18
CA GLN A 25 15.89 3.19 -9.55
C GLN A 25 15.03 2.48 -8.51
N PHE A 26 14.06 3.20 -7.96
CA PHE A 26 13.07 2.66 -7.03
C PHE A 26 11.78 2.38 -7.81
N ARG A 27 11.19 1.22 -7.58
CA ARG A 27 9.87 0.87 -8.07
C ARG A 27 8.99 0.50 -6.89
N LEU A 28 7.76 1.01 -6.91
CA LEU A 28 6.71 0.51 -6.04
C LEU A 28 6.38 -0.91 -6.48
N VAL A 29 6.61 -1.88 -5.61
CA VAL A 29 6.32 -3.28 -5.87
C VAL A 29 5.23 -3.74 -4.91
N LYS A 30 4.26 -4.48 -5.45
CA LYS A 30 3.20 -5.09 -4.66
C LYS A 30 3.80 -6.12 -3.71
N MET A 31 3.49 -5.99 -2.43
CA MET A 31 3.95 -6.94 -1.44
C MET A 31 3.22 -8.27 -1.62
N SER A 32 3.98 -9.32 -1.94
CA SER A 32 3.45 -10.68 -2.19
C SER A 32 3.53 -11.59 -0.96
N ASP A 33 4.17 -11.13 0.11
CA ASP A 33 4.41 -11.86 1.36
C ASP A 33 3.17 -11.82 2.26
N LEU A 34 2.44 -12.94 2.36
CA LEU A 34 1.25 -13.05 3.21
C LEU A 34 1.55 -12.80 4.70
N ASN A 35 2.68 -13.30 5.20
CA ASN A 35 3.08 -13.10 6.60
C ASN A 35 3.30 -11.62 6.93
N LYS A 36 3.90 -10.85 6.02
CA LYS A 36 4.08 -9.41 6.20
C LYS A 36 2.74 -8.68 6.10
N LEU A 37 1.88 -9.04 5.14
CA LEU A 37 0.54 -8.48 5.01
C LEU A 37 -0.26 -8.67 6.30
N ARG A 38 -0.19 -9.86 6.91
CA ARG A 38 -0.86 -10.17 8.18
C ARG A 38 -0.34 -9.31 9.32
N LYS A 39 0.98 -9.15 9.44
CA LYS A 39 1.59 -8.26 10.44
C LYS A 39 1.10 -6.82 10.28
N ILE A 40 1.11 -6.30 9.05
CA ILE A 40 0.62 -4.94 8.76
C ILE A 40 -0.85 -4.82 9.12
N ALA A 41 -1.70 -5.78 8.74
CA ALA A 41 -3.12 -5.75 9.08
C ALA A 41 -3.36 -5.74 10.60
N THR A 42 -2.60 -6.51 11.36
CA THR A 42 -2.67 -6.49 12.84
C THR A 42 -2.25 -5.14 13.41
N ILE A 43 -1.17 -4.56 12.91
CA ILE A 43 -0.68 -3.23 13.34
C ILE A 43 -1.72 -2.16 13.02
N LEU A 44 -2.27 -2.18 11.81
CA LEU A 44 -3.31 -1.26 11.36
C LEU A 44 -4.54 -1.35 12.27
N ASN A 45 -5.05 -2.55 12.54
CA ASN A 45 -6.22 -2.77 13.40
C ASN A 45 -6.01 -2.31 14.86
N THR A 46 -4.78 -2.38 15.37
CA THR A 46 -4.49 -2.12 16.79
C THR A 46 -4.10 -0.67 17.07
N ARG A 47 -3.38 -0.02 16.15
CA ARG A 47 -2.85 1.34 16.36
C ARG A 47 -3.54 2.43 15.55
N PHE A 48 -3.96 2.14 14.34
CA PHE A 48 -4.33 3.19 13.38
C PHE A 48 -5.84 3.24 13.12
N LEU A 49 -6.50 2.08 13.07
CA LEU A 49 -7.90 2.02 12.68
C LEU A 49 -8.82 2.48 13.81
N PRO A 50 -9.82 3.33 13.50
CA PRO A 50 -10.89 3.63 14.44
C PRO A 50 -11.76 2.39 14.67
N ALA A 51 -12.46 2.33 15.80
CA ALA A 51 -13.34 1.21 16.18
C ALA A 51 -14.44 0.87 15.16
N GLU A 52 -14.74 1.82 14.28
CA GLU A 52 -15.73 1.71 13.21
C GLU A 52 -15.21 0.94 11.98
N TRP A 53 -13.92 0.59 11.91
CA TRP A 53 -13.30 -0.09 10.76
C TRP A 53 -12.57 -1.37 11.17
N LYS A 54 -12.54 -2.33 10.25
CA LYS A 54 -11.78 -3.57 10.36
C LYS A 54 -10.97 -3.80 9.10
N CYS A 55 -9.72 -4.17 9.28
CA CYS A 55 -8.82 -4.59 8.21
C CYS A 55 -8.74 -6.13 8.20
N ILE A 56 -9.06 -6.74 7.07
CA ILE A 56 -9.02 -8.19 6.82
C ILE A 56 -8.05 -8.43 5.66
N VAL A 57 -7.22 -9.47 5.74
CA VAL A 57 -6.34 -9.84 4.63
C VAL A 57 -7.08 -10.78 3.68
N ASP A 58 -7.17 -10.42 2.40
CA ASP A 58 -7.60 -11.32 1.34
C ASP A 58 -6.41 -12.15 0.86
N GLU A 59 -6.39 -13.42 1.26
CA GLU A 59 -5.33 -14.38 0.92
C GLU A 59 -5.29 -14.71 -0.58
N LYS A 60 -6.44 -14.70 -1.26
CA LYS A 60 -6.53 -15.07 -2.68
C LYS A 60 -5.90 -14.01 -3.58
N LYS A 61 -6.20 -12.74 -3.30
CA LYS A 61 -5.71 -11.61 -4.11
C LYS A 61 -4.46 -10.94 -3.53
N LYS A 62 -4.03 -11.33 -2.31
CA LYS A 62 -2.96 -10.70 -1.53
C LYS A 62 -3.24 -9.20 -1.35
N ARG A 63 -4.44 -8.88 -0.90
CA ARG A 63 -4.96 -7.51 -0.73
C ARG A 63 -5.43 -7.29 0.71
N LEU A 64 -5.55 -6.04 1.12
CA LEU A 64 -6.19 -5.66 2.38
C LEU A 64 -7.62 -5.21 2.07
N LEU A 65 -8.58 -5.80 2.77
CA LEU A 65 -9.98 -5.42 2.74
C LEU A 65 -10.28 -4.58 3.98
N PHE A 66 -10.73 -3.36 3.76
CA PHE A 66 -11.26 -2.50 4.81
C PHE A 66 -12.78 -2.54 4.76
N ALA A 67 -13.36 -2.98 5.86
CA ALA A 67 -14.80 -3.08 6.03
C ALA A 67 -15.21 -2.33 7.30
N PRO A 68 -16.28 -1.53 7.25
CA PRO A 68 -16.84 -0.93 8.45
C PRO A 68 -17.38 -2.01 9.41
N SER A 69 -17.31 -1.72 10.70
CA SER A 69 -17.76 -2.63 11.75
C SER A 69 -19.29 -2.72 11.77
N ALA A 70 -19.83 -3.79 12.38
CA ALA A 70 -21.28 -3.96 12.51
C ALA A 70 -21.96 -2.77 13.21
N LYS A 71 -21.25 -2.08 14.12
CA LYS A 71 -21.74 -0.87 14.79
C LYS A 71 -21.87 0.31 13.81
N ALA A 72 -20.85 0.52 12.98
CA ALA A 72 -20.85 1.55 11.95
C ALA A 72 -21.99 1.33 10.94
N ILE A 73 -22.18 0.07 10.54
CA ILE A 73 -23.25 -0.35 9.61
C ILE A 73 -24.63 -0.13 10.24
N PHE A 74 -24.80 -0.50 11.52
CA PHE A 74 -26.04 -0.30 12.26
C PHE A 74 -26.41 1.20 12.37
N LEU A 75 -25.43 2.05 12.70
CA LEU A 75 -25.62 3.51 12.78
C LEU A 75 -25.95 4.14 11.42
N ALA A 76 -25.38 3.62 10.33
CA ALA A 76 -25.70 4.04 8.97
C ALA A 76 -27.14 3.64 8.56
N GLY A 77 -27.68 2.54 9.11
CA GLY A 77 -29.04 2.08 8.81
C GLY A 77 -30.14 3.04 9.28
N PHE A 78 -29.95 3.69 10.43
CA PHE A 78 -30.97 4.49 11.12
C PHE A 78 -31.03 5.99 10.72
N LYS A 79 -29.97 6.57 10.15
CA LYS A 79 -29.92 8.02 9.85
C LYS A 79 -30.48 8.38 8.47
N ARG A 80 -31.23 9.49 8.41
CA ARG A 80 -31.80 10.11 7.20
C ARG A 80 -30.77 10.51 6.12
N SER A 81 -29.46 10.58 6.45
CA SER A 81 -28.39 10.98 5.53
C SER A 81 -27.25 9.94 5.47
N ARG A 82 -27.54 8.75 4.94
CA ARG A 82 -26.56 7.65 4.79
C ARG A 82 -25.28 8.07 4.06
N ALA A 83 -25.41 8.89 3.02
CA ALA A 83 -24.27 9.40 2.25
C ALA A 83 -23.29 10.21 3.13
N ALA A 84 -23.79 11.09 3.98
CA ALA A 84 -22.95 11.88 4.88
C ALA A 84 -22.18 10.99 5.86
N VAL A 85 -22.83 9.96 6.42
CA VAL A 85 -22.19 9.00 7.33
C VAL A 85 -21.09 8.22 6.61
N VAL A 86 -21.34 7.76 5.38
CA VAL A 86 -20.34 7.04 4.57
C VAL A 86 -19.15 7.94 4.24
N SER A 87 -19.38 9.20 3.84
CA SER A 87 -18.32 10.16 3.60
C SER A 87 -17.45 10.39 4.85
N THR A 88 -18.07 10.54 6.03
CA THR A 88 -17.32 10.69 7.29
C THR A 88 -16.50 9.45 7.60
N LEU A 89 -17.05 8.24 7.39
CA LEU A 89 -16.33 6.99 7.61
C LEU A 89 -15.11 6.87 6.67
N ILE A 90 -15.28 7.20 5.39
CA ILE A 90 -14.20 7.16 4.39
C ILE A 90 -13.11 8.18 4.75
N LEU A 91 -13.49 9.40 5.12
CA LEU A 91 -12.52 10.44 5.52
C LEU A 91 -11.73 10.04 6.78
N ALA A 92 -12.39 9.48 7.78
CA ALA A 92 -11.74 8.99 8.99
C ALA A 92 -10.74 7.86 8.68
N LEU A 93 -11.11 6.95 7.78
CA LEU A 93 -10.22 5.89 7.31
C LEU A 93 -9.03 6.46 6.54
N ASP A 94 -9.25 7.32 5.54
CA ASP A 94 -8.19 7.90 4.72
C ASP A 94 -7.14 8.64 5.58
N THR A 95 -7.61 9.37 6.58
CA THR A 95 -6.74 10.06 7.56
C THR A 95 -5.90 9.06 8.37
N ALA A 96 -6.50 7.95 8.81
CA ALA A 96 -5.79 6.91 9.54
C ALA A 96 -4.76 6.18 8.67
N LEU A 97 -5.09 5.91 7.40
CA LEU A 97 -4.20 5.26 6.45
C LEU A 97 -3.00 6.15 6.11
N LYS A 98 -3.19 7.46 5.87
CA LYS A 98 -2.09 8.40 5.63
C LYS A 98 -1.06 8.41 6.77
N ARG A 99 -1.52 8.41 8.02
CA ARG A 99 -0.62 8.31 9.18
C ARG A 99 0.14 6.98 9.20
N ALA A 100 -0.53 5.88 8.86
CA ALA A 100 0.11 4.58 8.79
C ALA A 100 1.12 4.47 7.64
N GLU A 101 0.85 5.10 6.50
CA GLU A 101 1.78 5.19 5.37
C GLU A 101 3.07 5.91 5.76
N GLU A 102 2.96 7.03 6.47
CA GLU A 102 4.10 7.81 6.96
C GLU A 102 4.93 7.05 8.00
N GLU A 103 4.30 6.40 8.98
CA GLU A 103 5.03 5.65 10.02
C GLU A 103 5.66 4.35 9.52
N LEU A 104 5.02 3.66 8.58
CA LEU A 104 5.48 2.34 8.10
C LEU A 104 6.31 2.44 6.80
N ASP A 105 6.48 3.65 6.23
CA ASP A 105 7.04 3.91 4.89
C ASP A 105 6.47 2.99 3.79
N ILE A 106 5.18 2.67 3.90
CA ILE A 106 4.43 1.90 2.91
C ILE A 106 3.46 2.82 2.18
N LYS A 107 3.05 2.42 0.97
CA LYS A 107 1.99 3.10 0.23
C LYS A 107 0.82 2.14 0.03
N LEU A 108 -0.37 2.54 0.46
CA LEU A 108 -1.61 1.81 0.38
C LEU A 108 -2.42 2.35 -0.79
N GLN A 109 -2.40 1.63 -1.92
CA GLN A 109 -3.15 2.03 -3.10
C GLN A 109 -4.55 1.43 -3.08
N LEU A 110 -5.59 2.27 -3.14
CA LEU A 110 -6.97 1.82 -3.36
C LEU A 110 -7.08 1.21 -4.76
N VAL A 111 -7.48 -0.05 -4.84
CA VAL A 111 -7.62 -0.78 -6.10
C VAL A 111 -9.06 -0.74 -6.60
N GLU A 112 -9.99 -1.17 -5.75
CA GLU A 112 -11.38 -1.35 -6.13
C GLU A 112 -12.31 -1.21 -4.92
N MET A 113 -13.52 -0.70 -5.15
CA MET A 113 -14.64 -0.84 -4.24
C MET A 113 -15.39 -2.13 -4.57
N SER A 114 -15.78 -2.89 -3.54
CA SER A 114 -16.55 -4.13 -3.75
C SER A 114 -17.88 -3.83 -4.42
N LYS A 115 -18.37 -4.66 -5.35
CA LYS A 115 -19.71 -4.50 -5.94
C LYS A 115 -20.82 -4.49 -4.88
N ILE A 116 -20.58 -5.17 -3.77
CA ILE A 116 -21.47 -5.23 -2.60
C ILE A 116 -21.64 -3.85 -1.97
N SER A 117 -20.67 -2.92 -2.13
CA SER A 117 -20.80 -1.57 -1.57
C SER A 117 -21.90 -0.75 -2.22
N TYR A 118 -22.13 -0.94 -3.52
CA TYR A 118 -23.21 -0.26 -4.23
C TYR A 118 -24.58 -0.79 -3.81
N PHE A 119 -24.67 -2.09 -3.53
CA PHE A 119 -25.90 -2.74 -3.15
C PHE A 119 -26.28 -2.50 -1.68
N THR A 120 -25.28 -2.53 -0.80
CA THR A 120 -25.49 -2.38 0.65
C THR A 120 -25.32 -0.95 1.15
N TYR A 121 -24.83 -0.04 0.31
CA TYR A 121 -24.41 1.32 0.69
C TYR A 121 -23.33 1.34 1.77
N ILE A 122 -22.56 0.25 1.88
CA ILE A 122 -21.48 0.06 2.87
C ILE A 122 -20.13 0.09 2.14
N PRO A 123 -19.18 0.95 2.52
CA PRO A 123 -17.90 1.06 1.82
C PRO A 123 -16.97 -0.12 2.13
N TYR A 124 -17.02 -1.18 1.32
CA TYR A 124 -16.02 -2.25 1.32
C TYR A 124 -14.90 -1.90 0.34
N LEU A 125 -13.71 -1.59 0.86
CA LEU A 125 -12.61 -1.03 0.09
C LEU A 125 -11.44 -2.02 0.02
N TYR A 126 -10.95 -2.31 -1.18
CA TYR A 126 -9.75 -3.13 -1.37
C TYR A 126 -8.52 -2.27 -1.62
N TYR A 127 -7.50 -2.48 -0.81
CA TYR A 127 -6.22 -1.81 -0.90
C TYR A 127 -5.09 -2.80 -1.19
N GLU A 128 -4.10 -2.35 -1.95
CA GLU A 128 -2.84 -3.05 -2.14
C GLU A 128 -1.72 -2.34 -1.39
N VAL A 129 -0.88 -3.13 -0.72
CA VAL A 129 0.33 -2.62 -0.05
C VAL A 129 1.46 -2.57 -1.07
N LEU A 130 1.93 -1.38 -1.36
CA LEU A 130 3.08 -1.09 -2.19
C LEU A 130 4.24 -0.69 -1.29
N ILE A 131 5.36 -1.38 -1.45
CA ILE A 131 6.61 -1.03 -0.80
C ILE A 131 7.57 -0.45 -1.83
N LYS A 132 8.38 0.52 -1.42
CA LYS A 132 9.48 1.01 -2.23
C LYS A 132 10.54 -0.09 -2.30
N SER A 133 10.78 -0.66 -3.47
CA SER A 133 11.85 -1.62 -3.68
C SER A 133 12.74 -1.17 -4.84
N LYS A 134 14.06 -1.32 -4.70
CA LYS A 134 14.99 -0.90 -5.76
C LYS A 134 15.15 -1.99 -6.81
N LEU A 135 15.04 -1.59 -8.07
CA LEU A 135 15.29 -2.47 -9.21
C LEU A 135 16.80 -2.54 -9.45
N ALA A 136 17.40 -3.72 -9.32
CA ALA A 136 18.73 -3.97 -9.87
C ALA A 136 18.59 -4.09 -11.40
N LYS A 137 18.89 -3.03 -12.15
CA LYS A 137 19.10 -3.17 -13.59
C LYS A 137 20.35 -4.01 -13.81
N ASN A 138 20.18 -5.27 -14.20
CA ASN A 138 21.26 -6.06 -14.78
C ASN A 138 21.72 -5.32 -16.04
N LYS A 139 23.01 -4.92 -16.05
CA LYS A 139 23.68 -4.37 -17.23
C LYS A 139 23.72 -5.47 -18.29
N ASN A 140 22.79 -5.48 -19.24
CA ASN A 140 22.93 -6.27 -20.48
C ASN A 140 22.29 -5.59 -21.69
N GLU A 141 22.24 -4.25 -21.73
CA GLU A 141 21.59 -3.52 -22.82
C GLU A 141 22.27 -2.18 -23.13
N GLN A 142 23.61 -2.15 -23.20
CA GLN A 142 24.36 -1.00 -23.75
C GLN A 142 25.46 -1.40 -24.76
N ASN A 143 25.50 -2.65 -25.21
CA ASN A 143 26.43 -3.12 -26.26
C ASN A 143 25.80 -3.25 -27.65
N SER A 144 24.80 -2.42 -27.99
CA SER A 144 24.20 -2.41 -29.33
C SER A 144 24.12 -1.01 -29.96
N ALA A 145 25.09 -0.15 -29.68
CA ALA A 145 25.26 1.14 -30.35
C ALA A 145 26.72 1.45 -30.73
N ARG A 146 27.53 0.40 -30.98
CA ARG A 146 28.88 0.51 -31.57
C ARG A 146 29.07 -0.50 -32.69
N ILE A 147 28.16 -0.47 -33.67
CA ILE A 147 28.43 -0.95 -35.03
C ILE A 147 27.79 0.11 -35.93
N PHE A 148 28.42 0.41 -37.07
CA PHE A 148 28.24 1.58 -37.94
C PHE A 148 29.16 2.78 -37.62
N THR A 149 30.48 2.49 -37.58
CA THR A 149 31.44 3.22 -38.42
C THR A 149 31.52 2.52 -39.77
#